data_AF-M5PAQ4-F1
#
_entry.id   AF-M5PAQ4-F1
#
_cell.length_a   1.000
_cell.length_b   1.000
_cell.length_c   1.000
_cell.angle_alpha   90.00
_cell.angle_beta   90.00
_cell.angle_gamma   90.00
#
_symmetry.space_group_name_H-M   'P 1'
#
loop_
_entity.id
_entity.type
_entity.pdbx_description
1 polymer ?
#
loop_
_entity_poly.entity_id
_entity_poly.type
_entity_poly.pdbx_seq_one_letter_code
_entity_poly.pdbx_strand_id
1 'polypeptide(L)'
;MKKAILGFSLSAALLIPASFAAAAEGARPTDEQKALLEAKTEYVQSLPEQMNIKSGFTAYSGKRLTVKRGSFLAWSKDYIDWYYNGKKISSSSGSQDVGFIFPNIVKAKGIKRYYKSSGLHKWRAKKTHSIGTVTPWGDVVLTSTTYTDRKWVNKKGKYGSD
;
A
#
# COMPACT_ATOMS: atom_id res chain seq x y z
N MET A 1 -36.13 67.86 34.04
CA MET A 1 -36.59 67.15 32.81
C MET A 1 -35.41 66.38 32.25
N LYS A 2 -35.51 65.04 32.21
CA LYS A 2 -34.48 64.10 31.76
C LYS A 2 -34.38 64.11 30.24
N LYS A 3 -33.17 64.12 29.67
CA LYS A 3 -32.94 63.73 28.26
C LYS A 3 -31.80 62.72 28.22
N ALA A 4 -32.15 61.52 27.75
CA ALA A 4 -31.31 60.34 27.74
C ALA A 4 -30.34 60.34 26.55
N ILE A 5 -29.18 59.74 26.77
CA ILE A 5 -28.13 59.41 25.80
C ILE A 5 -28.57 58.16 25.03
N LEU A 6 -28.52 58.16 23.70
CA LEU A 6 -28.60 56.95 22.88
C LEU A 6 -27.73 57.15 21.61
N GLY A 7 -26.45 56.82 21.72
CA GLY A 7 -25.57 56.64 20.57
C GLY A 7 -25.73 55.22 20.03
N PHE A 8 -26.24 55.07 18.82
CA PHE A 8 -26.37 53.78 18.13
C PHE A 8 -24.99 53.27 17.71
N SER A 9 -24.55 52.14 18.27
CA SER A 9 -23.40 51.39 17.76
C SER A 9 -23.83 50.58 16.53
N LEU A 10 -23.23 50.85 15.38
CA LEU A 10 -23.41 50.07 14.17
C LEU A 10 -22.51 48.81 14.24
N SER A 11 -23.03 47.70 14.75
CA SER A 11 -22.35 46.40 14.63
C SER A 11 -22.51 45.89 13.20
N ALA A 12 -21.41 45.90 12.43
CA ALA A 12 -21.32 45.19 11.17
C ALA A 12 -21.30 43.68 11.47
N ALA A 13 -22.45 43.02 11.33
CA ALA A 13 -22.53 41.57 11.34
C ALA A 13 -21.87 41.04 10.05
N LEU A 14 -20.64 40.53 10.17
CA LEU A 14 -20.03 39.68 9.16
C LEU A 14 -20.90 38.41 9.04
N LEU A 15 -21.78 38.40 8.03
CA LEU A 15 -22.46 37.20 7.55
C LEU A 15 -21.38 36.30 6.92
N ILE A 16 -20.75 35.47 7.75
CA ILE A 16 -19.95 34.34 7.28
C ILE A 16 -20.97 33.37 6.65
N PRO A 17 -20.90 33.09 5.34
CA PRO A 17 -21.82 32.13 4.73
C PRO A 17 -21.67 30.77 5.43
N ALA A 18 -22.80 30.24 5.93
CA ALA A 18 -22.89 28.97 6.66
C ALA A 18 -22.62 27.72 5.79
N SER A 19 -22.05 27.90 4.61
CA SER A 19 -21.75 26.82 3.64
C SER A 19 -20.43 26.11 3.93
N PHE A 20 -19.62 26.58 4.87
CA PHE A 20 -18.26 26.05 5.11
C PHE A 20 -18.17 24.97 6.21
N ALA A 21 -19.26 24.68 6.92
CA ALA A 21 -19.28 23.67 7.98
C ALA A 21 -19.40 22.22 7.45
N ALA A 22 -19.75 22.01 6.17
CA ALA A 22 -19.99 20.68 5.61
C ALA A 22 -18.70 19.93 5.18
N ALA A 23 -17.52 20.56 5.23
CA ALA A 23 -16.27 19.95 4.78
C ALA A 23 -15.51 19.15 5.87
N ALA A 24 -16.00 19.14 7.11
CA ALA A 24 -15.35 18.48 8.24
C ALA A 24 -16.05 17.19 8.72
N GLU A 25 -17.25 16.87 8.23
CA GLU A 25 -17.92 15.62 8.56
C GLU A 25 -17.48 14.50 7.61
N GLY A 26 -16.43 13.80 8.03
CA GLY A 26 -16.11 12.45 7.57
C GLY A 26 -15.63 12.37 6.12
N ALA A 27 -14.35 12.70 5.90
CA ALA A 27 -13.62 12.32 4.68
C ALA A 27 -13.39 10.80 4.61
N ARG A 28 -14.49 10.03 4.54
CA ARG A 28 -14.45 8.62 4.18
C ARG A 28 -14.13 8.57 2.69
N PRO A 29 -13.10 7.80 2.28
CA PRO A 29 -12.79 7.66 0.87
C PRO A 29 -14.02 7.15 0.13
N THR A 30 -14.31 7.73 -1.03
CA THR A 30 -15.41 7.26 -1.88
C THR A 30 -15.19 5.80 -2.24
N ASP A 31 -16.26 5.07 -2.57
CA ASP A 31 -16.13 3.65 -2.87
C ASP A 31 -15.26 3.40 -4.12
N GLU A 32 -15.23 4.35 -5.06
CA GLU A 32 -14.32 4.34 -6.21
C GLU A 32 -12.84 4.50 -5.78
N GLN A 33 -12.55 5.43 -4.87
CA GLN A 33 -11.20 5.62 -4.34
C GLN A 33 -10.73 4.39 -3.56
N LYS A 34 -11.62 3.73 -2.81
CA LYS A 34 -11.33 2.46 -2.16
C LYS A 34 -11.06 1.35 -3.16
N ALA A 35 -11.89 1.21 -4.19
CA ALA A 35 -11.71 0.20 -5.22
C ALA A 35 -10.35 0.33 -5.93
N LEU A 36 -9.93 1.58 -6.22
CA LEU A 36 -8.61 1.86 -6.79
C LEU A 36 -7.45 1.54 -5.82
N LEU A 37 -7.63 1.75 -4.52
CA LEU A 37 -6.65 1.42 -3.49
C LEU A 37 -6.52 -0.10 -3.26
N GLU A 38 -7.65 -0.80 -3.36
CA GLU A 38 -7.76 -2.24 -3.13
C GLU A 38 -7.41 -3.07 -4.36
N ALA A 39 -7.41 -2.45 -5.55
CA ALA A 39 -7.02 -3.05 -6.81
C ALA A 39 -5.73 -3.84 -6.63
N LYS A 40 -5.83 -5.15 -6.87
CA LYS A 40 -4.74 -6.10 -6.66
C LYS A 40 -4.46 -6.81 -7.97
N THR A 41 -3.21 -6.73 -8.41
CA THR A 41 -2.74 -7.44 -9.60
C THR A 41 -1.53 -8.29 -9.24
N GLU A 42 -1.47 -9.49 -9.80
CA GLU A 42 -0.42 -10.45 -9.52
C GLU A 42 0.12 -11.00 -10.84
N TYR A 43 1.44 -11.03 -10.97
CA TYR A 43 2.09 -11.60 -12.14
C TYR A 43 3.44 -12.20 -11.77
N VAL A 44 3.94 -13.08 -12.63
CA VAL A 44 5.23 -13.75 -12.43
C VAL A 44 6.13 -13.52 -13.62
N GLN A 45 7.40 -13.24 -13.33
CA GLN A 45 8.47 -13.10 -14.31
C GLN A 45 9.51 -14.19 -14.08
N SER A 46 10.15 -14.67 -15.14
CA SER A 46 11.35 -15.49 -15.05
C SER A 46 12.56 -14.63 -14.66
N LEU A 47 13.42 -15.19 -13.83
CA LEU A 47 14.73 -14.62 -13.49
C LEU A 47 15.82 -15.45 -14.18
N PRO A 48 17.01 -14.87 -14.46
CA PRO A 48 18.12 -15.61 -15.06
C PRO A 48 18.47 -16.83 -14.20
N GLU A 49 18.73 -17.96 -14.84
CA GLU A 49 19.05 -19.20 -14.13
C GLU A 49 20.34 -19.05 -13.31
N GLN A 50 20.36 -19.71 -12.15
CA GLN A 50 21.53 -19.76 -11.29
C GLN A 50 22.13 -21.15 -11.29
N MET A 51 23.42 -21.24 -11.59
CA MET A 51 24.20 -22.46 -11.42
C MET A 51 24.87 -22.47 -10.06
N ASN A 52 24.63 -23.52 -9.28
CA ASN A 52 25.36 -23.71 -8.04
C ASN A 52 26.55 -24.66 -8.27
N ILE A 53 27.76 -24.10 -8.29
CA ILE A 53 29.00 -24.87 -8.52
C ILE A 53 29.39 -25.67 -7.26
N LYS A 54 28.98 -25.24 -6.05
CA LYS A 54 29.37 -25.86 -4.78
C LYS A 54 28.69 -27.20 -4.48
N SER A 55 27.57 -27.53 -5.15
CA SER A 55 26.78 -28.74 -4.86
C SER A 55 26.76 -29.77 -6.01
N GLY A 56 27.71 -29.69 -6.93
CA GLY A 56 27.62 -30.35 -8.24
C GLY A 56 26.70 -29.58 -9.19
N PHE A 57 27.05 -29.49 -10.47
CA PHE A 57 26.39 -28.69 -11.50
C PHE A 57 24.87 -28.88 -11.50
N THR A 58 24.16 -28.05 -10.73
CA THR A 58 22.71 -28.10 -10.60
C THR A 58 22.18 -26.74 -11.01
N ALA A 59 21.44 -26.72 -12.11
CA ALA A 59 20.74 -25.54 -12.58
C ALA A 59 19.50 -25.26 -11.70
N TYR A 60 19.32 -24.00 -11.33
CA TYR A 60 18.13 -23.50 -10.65
C TYR A 60 17.46 -22.47 -11.54
N SER A 61 16.20 -22.73 -11.90
CA SER A 61 15.37 -21.73 -12.56
C SER A 61 14.91 -20.70 -11.52
N GLY A 62 14.98 -19.43 -11.88
CA GLY A 62 14.55 -18.33 -11.03
C GLY A 62 13.18 -17.78 -11.45
N LYS A 63 12.37 -17.38 -10.48
CA LYS A 63 11.11 -16.67 -10.71
C LYS A 63 10.95 -15.51 -9.72
N ARG A 64 10.26 -14.46 -10.17
CA ARG A 64 9.85 -13.29 -9.40
C ARG A 64 8.33 -13.20 -9.41
N LEU A 65 7.71 -13.34 -8.25
CA LEU A 65 6.29 -13.06 -8.04
C LEU A 65 6.15 -11.61 -7.63
N THR A 66 5.39 -10.85 -8.41
CA THR A 66 5.08 -9.47 -8.08
C THR A 66 3.61 -9.35 -7.71
N VAL A 67 3.34 -8.82 -6.52
CA VAL A 67 1.99 -8.48 -6.06
C VAL A 67 1.89 -6.97 -5.99
N LYS A 68 1.20 -6.37 -6.96
CA LYS A 68 0.93 -4.94 -6.98
C LYS A 68 -0.44 -4.67 -6.34
N ARG A 69 -0.48 -3.68 -5.45
CA ARG A 69 -1.73 -3.10 -4.93
C ARG A 69 -1.80 -1.60 -5.19
N GLY A 70 -3.01 -1.11 -5.37
CA GLY A 70 -3.29 0.30 -5.59
C GLY A 70 -3.25 0.73 -7.05
N SER A 71 -3.30 2.04 -7.27
CA SER A 71 -3.39 2.69 -8.58
C SER A 71 -2.12 3.48 -8.89
N PHE A 72 -2.12 4.22 -10.01
CA PHE A 72 -1.03 5.14 -10.33
C PHE A 72 -0.85 6.27 -9.29
N LEU A 73 -1.89 6.64 -8.54
CA LEU A 73 -1.81 7.71 -7.53
C LEU A 73 -1.16 7.24 -6.22
N ALA A 74 -1.25 5.95 -5.92
CA ALA A 74 -0.69 5.34 -4.71
C ALA A 74 -0.56 3.84 -4.96
N TRP A 75 0.67 3.32 -4.97
CA TRP A 75 0.94 1.91 -5.23
C TRP A 75 1.94 1.30 -4.25
N SER A 76 1.80 -0.01 -4.10
CA SER A 76 2.80 -0.88 -3.48
C SER A 76 3.05 -2.09 -4.37
N LYS A 77 4.30 -2.53 -4.45
CA LYS A 77 4.71 -3.75 -5.14
C LYS A 77 5.49 -4.61 -4.16
N ASP A 78 5.03 -5.82 -3.91
CA ASP A 78 5.80 -6.82 -3.18
C ASP A 78 6.46 -7.75 -4.19
N TYR A 79 7.75 -8.00 -4.02
CA TYR A 79 8.51 -8.93 -4.83
C TYR A 79 8.90 -10.14 -3.98
N ILE A 80 8.68 -11.33 -4.51
CA ILE A 80 9.19 -12.58 -3.96
C ILE A 80 9.99 -13.25 -5.06
N ASP A 81 11.31 -13.29 -4.88
CA ASP A 81 12.23 -13.96 -5.78
C ASP A 81 12.57 -15.32 -5.21
N TRP A 82 12.53 -16.35 -6.03
CA TRP A 82 12.97 -17.68 -5.59
C TRP A 82 13.58 -18.49 -6.73
N TYR A 83 14.57 -19.28 -6.35
CA TYR A 83 15.32 -20.17 -7.24
C TYR A 83 15.04 -21.61 -6.87
N TYR A 84 14.65 -22.43 -7.85
CA TYR A 84 14.16 -23.79 -7.63
C TYR A 84 14.63 -24.76 -8.72
N ASN A 85 14.63 -26.07 -8.41
CA ASN A 85 15.06 -27.12 -9.33
C ASN A 85 14.15 -28.37 -9.31
N GLY A 86 12.88 -28.23 -8.92
CA GLY A 86 11.94 -29.35 -8.76
C GLY A 86 12.12 -30.15 -7.46
N LYS A 87 13.35 -30.26 -6.95
CA LYS A 87 13.69 -31.00 -5.72
C LYS A 87 13.68 -30.12 -4.47
N LYS A 88 14.23 -28.91 -4.58
CA LYS A 88 14.30 -27.93 -3.48
C LYS A 88 14.26 -26.49 -3.99
N ILE A 89 14.06 -25.57 -3.05
CA ILE A 89 14.33 -24.13 -3.22
C ILE A 89 15.76 -23.87 -2.74
N SER A 90 16.62 -23.30 -3.59
CA SER A 90 18.01 -22.96 -3.22
C SER A 90 18.07 -21.67 -2.42
N SER A 91 17.41 -20.64 -2.92
CA SER A 91 17.36 -19.31 -2.31
C SER A 91 16.01 -18.66 -2.55
N SER A 92 15.65 -17.74 -1.66
CA SER A 92 14.49 -16.89 -1.87
C SER A 92 14.62 -15.60 -1.07
N SER A 93 14.26 -14.48 -1.67
CA SER A 93 14.28 -13.14 -1.08
C SER A 93 12.93 -12.45 -1.27
N GLY A 94 12.67 -11.48 -0.41
CA GLY A 94 11.51 -10.62 -0.52
C GLY A 94 11.93 -9.16 -0.44
N SER A 95 11.38 -8.32 -1.30
CA SER A 95 11.50 -6.87 -1.23
C SER A 95 10.15 -6.19 -1.43
N GLN A 96 10.07 -4.91 -1.10
CA GLN A 96 8.88 -4.08 -1.31
C GLN A 96 9.28 -2.73 -1.85
N ASP A 97 8.55 -2.27 -2.86
CA ASP A 97 8.62 -0.91 -3.37
C ASP A 97 7.28 -0.22 -3.18
N VAL A 98 7.31 1.07 -2.88
CA VAL A 98 6.12 1.90 -2.71
C VAL A 98 6.29 3.21 -3.46
N GLY A 99 5.19 3.79 -3.89
CA GLY A 99 5.17 5.12 -4.47
C GLY A 99 3.80 5.75 -4.35
N PHE A 100 3.76 7.08 -4.37
CA PHE A 100 2.54 7.85 -4.21
C PHE A 100 2.70 9.25 -4.77
N ILE A 101 1.56 9.86 -5.09
CA ILE A 101 1.41 11.27 -5.43
C ILE A 101 0.64 11.92 -4.26
N PHE A 102 1.25 12.93 -3.66
CA PHE A 102 0.64 13.70 -2.58
C PHE A 102 -0.72 14.26 -3.02
N PRO A 103 -1.77 14.25 -2.17
CA PRO A 103 -1.78 14.03 -0.72
C PRO A 103 -1.84 12.56 -0.26
N ASN A 104 -1.80 11.59 -1.18
CA ASN A 104 -1.77 10.18 -0.78
C ASN A 104 -0.41 9.80 -0.18
N ILE A 105 -0.38 8.78 0.67
CA ILE A 105 0.85 8.28 1.29
C ILE A 105 0.80 6.76 1.31
N VAL A 106 1.90 6.10 0.92
CA VAL A 106 2.03 4.65 1.05
C VAL A 106 3.25 4.32 1.91
N LYS A 107 3.07 3.44 2.90
CA LYS A 107 4.13 2.99 3.81
C LYS A 107 4.38 1.49 3.64
N ALA A 108 5.60 1.13 3.24
CA ALA A 108 6.08 -0.25 3.29
C ALA A 108 6.33 -0.66 4.76
N LYS A 109 5.74 -1.78 5.20
CA LYS A 109 5.98 -2.33 6.55
C LYS A 109 6.89 -3.57 6.53
N GLY A 110 7.47 -3.85 5.37
CA GLY A 110 8.36 -4.98 5.14
C GLY A 110 7.65 -6.24 4.70
N ILE A 111 8.46 -7.12 4.11
CA ILE A 111 8.11 -8.48 3.74
C ILE A 111 8.97 -9.45 4.52
N LYS A 112 8.32 -10.41 5.21
CA LYS A 112 8.99 -11.40 6.04
C LYS A 112 8.61 -12.80 5.62
N ARG A 113 9.61 -13.66 5.44
CA ARG A 113 9.42 -15.10 5.33
C ARG A 113 9.15 -15.66 6.72
N TYR A 114 7.94 -16.19 6.95
CA TYR A 114 7.55 -16.76 8.25
C TYR A 114 7.61 -18.29 8.27
N TYR A 115 7.68 -18.93 7.11
CA TYR A 115 7.85 -20.37 7.01
C TYR A 115 8.91 -20.70 5.96
N LYS A 116 9.81 -21.62 6.30
CA LYS A 116 10.91 -22.07 5.43
C LYS A 116 11.10 -23.57 5.58
N SER A 117 10.87 -24.31 4.50
CA SER A 117 11.30 -25.70 4.34
C SER A 117 12.02 -25.89 3.00
N SER A 118 12.62 -27.06 2.77
CA SER A 118 13.31 -27.35 1.50
C SER A 118 12.41 -27.23 0.27
N GLY A 119 11.09 -27.44 0.43
CA GLY A 119 10.13 -27.47 -0.66
C GLY A 119 9.14 -26.30 -0.71
N LEU A 120 9.00 -25.52 0.36
CA LEU A 120 7.96 -24.52 0.50
C LEU A 120 8.45 -23.35 1.35
N HIS A 121 8.33 -22.13 0.83
CA HIS A 121 8.56 -20.90 1.58
C HIS A 121 7.28 -20.07 1.60
N LYS A 122 6.90 -19.56 2.78
CA LYS A 122 5.74 -18.67 2.94
C LYS A 122 6.16 -17.29 3.41
N TRP A 123 5.51 -16.28 2.84
CA TRP A 123 5.84 -14.87 2.91
C TRP A 123 4.65 -14.07 3.36
N ARG A 124 4.90 -13.11 4.22
CA ARG A 124 3.92 -12.14 4.69
C ARG A 124 4.45 -10.74 4.40
N ALA A 125 3.73 -10.02 3.56
CA ALA A 125 4.03 -8.63 3.20
C ALA A 125 2.99 -7.72 3.84
N LYS A 126 3.44 -6.68 4.54
CA LYS A 126 2.55 -5.67 5.15
C LYS A 126 2.79 -4.32 4.50
N LYS A 127 1.72 -3.55 4.32
CA LYS A 127 1.75 -2.19 3.79
C LYS A 127 0.54 -1.40 4.23
N THR A 128 0.67 -0.08 4.28
CA THR A 128 -0.42 0.82 4.62
C THR A 128 -0.57 1.83 3.49
N HIS A 129 -1.78 1.94 2.95
CA HIS A 129 -2.15 2.97 1.99
C HIS A 129 -2.98 4.01 2.73
N SER A 130 -2.66 5.27 2.55
CA SER A 130 -3.34 6.41 3.14
C SER A 130 -3.81 7.32 2.03
N ILE A 131 -5.10 7.61 2.00
CA ILE A 131 -5.69 8.58 1.07
C ILE A 131 -5.77 9.91 1.82
N GLY A 132 -5.19 10.94 1.23
CA GLY A 132 -5.26 12.30 1.76
C GLY A 132 -6.33 13.12 1.04
N THR A 133 -7.08 13.91 1.80
CA THR A 133 -7.93 14.98 1.25
C THR A 133 -7.43 16.30 1.81
N VAL A 134 -7.16 17.26 0.92
CA VAL A 134 -6.77 18.62 1.33
C VAL A 134 -8.02 19.37 1.76
N THR A 135 -8.00 19.94 2.97
CA THR A 135 -9.10 20.75 3.47
C THR A 135 -9.06 22.15 2.83
N PRO A 136 -10.20 22.87 2.81
CA PRO A 136 -10.21 24.26 2.36
C PRO A 136 -9.26 25.19 3.14
N TRP A 137 -8.82 24.76 4.32
CA TRP A 137 -7.91 25.49 5.22
C TRP A 137 -6.43 25.15 5.01
N GLY A 138 -6.12 24.26 4.07
CA GLY A 138 -4.74 23.87 3.74
C GLY A 138 -4.19 22.66 4.52
N ASP A 139 -4.99 22.05 5.40
CA ASP A 139 -4.60 20.83 6.13
C ASP A 139 -4.83 19.57 5.28
N VAL A 140 -4.21 18.45 5.64
CA VAL A 140 -4.46 17.15 5.00
C VAL A 140 -5.05 16.16 5.99
N VAL A 141 -6.26 15.68 5.69
CA VAL A 141 -6.90 14.58 6.42
C VAL A 141 -6.55 13.26 5.76
N LEU A 142 -5.98 12.33 6.52
CA LEU A 142 -5.53 11.03 6.02
C LEU A 142 -6.43 9.89 6.51
N THR A 143 -7.06 9.16 5.59
CA THR A 143 -7.72 7.88 5.90
C THR A 143 -6.81 6.74 5.48
N SER A 144 -6.47 5.84 6.41
CA SER A 144 -5.45 4.81 6.22
C SER A 144 -5.99 3.39 6.32
N THR A 145 -5.63 2.54 5.35
CA THR A 145 -5.95 1.11 5.33
C THR A 145 -4.67 0.28 5.29
N THR A 146 -4.55 -0.70 6.19
CA THR A 146 -3.40 -1.62 6.23
C THR A 146 -3.77 -2.96 5.61
N TYR A 147 -2.95 -3.39 4.64
CA TYR A 147 -3.11 -4.68 3.99
C TYR A 147 -1.99 -5.63 4.41
N THR A 148 -2.35 -6.90 4.56
CA THR A 148 -1.41 -8.00 4.77
C THR A 148 -1.62 -9.03 3.67
N ASP A 149 -0.64 -9.17 2.78
CA ASP A 149 -0.64 -10.22 1.76
C ASP A 149 0.17 -11.41 2.23
N ARG A 150 -0.42 -12.60 2.11
CA ARG A 150 0.25 -13.88 2.39
C ARG A 150 0.40 -14.66 1.10
N LYS A 151 1.63 -15.07 0.81
CA LYS A 151 1.99 -15.79 -0.41
C LYS A 151 2.92 -16.94 -0.09
N TRP A 152 2.77 -18.03 -0.83
CA TRP A 152 3.69 -19.16 -0.77
C TRP A 152 4.30 -19.41 -2.14
N VAL A 153 5.54 -19.92 -2.14
CA VAL A 153 6.27 -20.35 -3.32
C VAL A 153 6.89 -21.72 -3.05
N ASN A 154 6.98 -22.58 -4.06
CA ASN A 154 7.43 -23.96 -3.87
C ASN A 154 8.55 -24.39 -4.83
N LYS A 155 9.13 -25.55 -4.52
CA LYS A 155 10.21 -26.19 -5.31
C LYS A 155 9.82 -26.54 -6.75
N LYS A 156 8.53 -26.56 -7.10
CA LYS A 156 8.03 -26.80 -8.47
C LYS A 156 7.86 -25.50 -9.26
N GLY A 157 8.26 -24.36 -8.71
CA GLY A 157 8.08 -23.06 -9.37
C GLY A 157 6.64 -22.59 -9.39
N LYS A 158 5.78 -23.15 -8.52
CA LYS A 158 4.39 -22.70 -8.33
C LYS A 158 4.31 -21.75 -7.15
N TYR A 159 3.27 -20.92 -7.17
CA TYR A 159 2.96 -19.94 -6.15
C TYR A 159 1.46 -19.93 -5.87
N GLY A 160 1.08 -19.34 -4.74
CA GLY A 160 -0.32 -19.12 -4.39
C GLY A 160 -0.47 -18.22 -3.17
N SER A 161 -1.72 -17.97 -2.79
CA SER A 161 -2.08 -17.36 -1.51
C SER A 161 -2.36 -18.44 -0.45
N ASP A 162 -2.08 -18.07 0.80
CA ASP A 162 -2.62 -18.75 1.98
C ASP A 162 -4.04 -18.24 2.28
#